data_AF-A0A8H8N7R7-F1
#
_entry.id   AF-A0A8H8N7R7-F1
#
_cell.length_a   1.000
_cell.length_b   1.000
_cell.length_c   1.000
_cell.angle_alpha   90.00
_cell.angle_beta   90.00
_cell.angle_gamma   90.00
#
_symmetry.space_group_name_H-M   'P 1'
#
loop_
_entity.id
_entity.type
_entity.pdbx_description
1 polymer ?
#
loop_
_entity_poly.entity_id
_entity_poly.type
_entity_poly.pdbx_seq_one_letter_code
_entity_poly.pdbx_strand_id
1 'polypeptide(L)'
;MAGLSEGDVLDYVHSQSLIPGIARAISHGYARDEQGNQISRIGPRGNIQNRYRIVFADYGEPLATCTSVYQFLRVIHDALSAQMNLWDCRAVIHRNICDDTIRMSVAASQGHQAQTQYESQDLVAPYIKELLDESVSSDDPNKIAECLITDFEECVILVKEDMYEDARTRTGVPGFMARSVAQTKLLTSRRPMIFPAMPQLPNTSTFEKYKAWNGFQGAGRYDRFYPATQRMFAEYISGTYQSTQFRHHPFHDAESTLWVISRWLVHAIPLNSQDIRSDSEAYKRICVAMYETSDETRPLFPAISDWRKFLHPGLSPELAVMLGEMHRYLQPEWALLRNELRPDHAQEALRRLVFKEIIRMKETGDFSPVSGHKRPIHVGVVPRAGSQGFLGSNYLMPDELMHAIKELGLDVTSDAL
;
A
#
# COMPACT_ATOMS: atom_id res chain seq x y z
N MET A 1 -24.62 -5.05 -11.63
CA MET A 1 -24.91 -4.04 -10.59
C MET A 1 -23.92 -2.91 -10.81
N ALA A 2 -24.39 -1.67 -10.92
CA ALA A 2 -23.52 -0.53 -11.17
C ALA A 2 -22.74 -0.24 -9.89
N GLY A 3 -21.48 -0.67 -9.86
CA GLY A 3 -20.52 -0.21 -8.85
C GLY A 3 -20.29 1.29 -9.00
N LEU A 4 -19.82 1.93 -7.94
CA LEU A 4 -19.31 3.29 -8.01
C LEU A 4 -18.12 3.33 -8.97
N SER A 5 -18.00 4.39 -9.76
CA SER A 5 -16.77 4.62 -10.51
C SER A 5 -15.63 4.97 -9.54
N GLU A 6 -14.38 4.85 -10.00
CA GLU A 6 -13.22 5.32 -9.23
C GLU A 6 -13.36 6.79 -8.82
N GLY A 7 -13.87 7.64 -9.73
CA GLY A 7 -14.12 9.06 -9.43
C GLY A 7 -15.13 9.26 -8.30
N ASP A 8 -16.24 8.52 -8.31
CA ASP A 8 -17.26 8.58 -7.25
C ASP A 8 -16.70 8.13 -5.88
N VAL A 9 -15.78 7.15 -5.89
CA VAL A 9 -15.09 6.71 -4.68
C VAL A 9 -14.19 7.82 -4.15
N LEU A 10 -13.39 8.46 -5.01
CA LEU A 10 -12.47 9.51 -4.61
C LEU A 10 -13.22 10.73 -4.04
N ASP A 11 -14.35 11.09 -4.66
CA ASP A 11 -15.25 12.12 -4.12
C ASP A 11 -15.77 11.72 -2.73
N TYR A 12 -16.18 10.46 -2.54
CA TYR A 12 -16.62 9.97 -1.24
C TYR A 12 -15.50 10.03 -0.19
N VAL A 13 -14.29 9.61 -0.54
CA VAL A 13 -13.12 9.59 0.35
C VAL A 13 -12.79 11.00 0.87
N HIS A 14 -12.91 12.02 0.02
CA HIS A 14 -12.59 13.41 0.38
C HIS A 14 -13.81 14.26 0.75
N SER A 15 -15.01 13.68 0.84
CA SER A 15 -16.28 14.41 1.00
C SER A 15 -16.44 15.20 2.30
N GLN A 16 -15.81 14.76 3.40
CA GLN A 16 -15.88 15.42 4.71
C GLN A 16 -14.62 16.23 5.00
N SER A 17 -13.47 15.61 4.75
CA SER A 17 -12.14 16.17 4.96
C SER A 17 -11.15 15.46 4.04
N LEU A 18 -10.06 16.15 3.68
CA LEU A 18 -8.99 15.57 2.87
C LEU A 18 -8.26 14.48 3.66
N ILE A 19 -7.99 13.35 3.01
CA ILE A 19 -7.08 12.32 3.54
C ILE A 19 -5.73 12.44 2.83
N PRO A 20 -4.66 12.91 3.51
CA PRO A 20 -3.35 13.04 2.89
C PRO A 20 -2.84 11.70 2.36
N GLY A 21 -2.11 11.78 1.26
CA GLY A 21 -1.54 10.62 0.60
C GLY A 21 -2.55 9.73 -0.13
N ILE A 22 -3.78 10.19 -0.33
CA ILE A 22 -4.76 9.60 -1.26
C ILE A 22 -4.99 10.57 -2.42
N ALA A 23 -4.97 10.07 -3.65
CA ALA A 23 -5.22 10.89 -4.84
C ALA A 23 -6.58 11.59 -4.80
N ARG A 24 -6.67 12.78 -5.38
CA ARG A 24 -7.90 13.55 -5.49
C ARG A 24 -8.33 13.66 -6.95
N ALA A 25 -9.60 13.40 -7.21
CA ALA A 25 -10.20 13.71 -8.50
C ALA A 25 -10.63 15.19 -8.51
N ILE A 26 -10.23 15.94 -9.54
CA ILE A 26 -10.76 17.29 -9.82
C ILE A 26 -12.05 17.17 -10.62
N SER A 27 -12.06 16.25 -11.59
CA SER A 27 -13.18 16.00 -12.48
C SER A 27 -13.13 14.55 -12.94
N HIS A 28 -14.29 13.94 -13.07
CA HIS A 28 -14.42 12.59 -13.59
C HIS A 28 -15.75 12.41 -14.31
N GLY A 29 -15.79 11.44 -15.23
CA GLY A 29 -17.01 11.11 -15.96
C GLY A 29 -16.74 10.40 -17.28
N TYR A 30 -17.82 9.97 -17.92
CA TYR A 30 -17.76 9.41 -19.26
C TYR A 30 -17.39 10.49 -20.28
N ALA A 31 -16.35 10.24 -21.06
CA ALA A 31 -15.93 11.10 -22.15
C ALA A 31 -17.06 11.26 -23.17
N ARG A 32 -17.28 12.49 -23.64
CA ARG A 32 -18.31 12.84 -24.62
C ARG A 32 -17.69 13.46 -25.87
N ASP A 33 -18.31 13.23 -27.02
CA ASP A 33 -17.98 13.92 -28.26
C ASP A 33 -18.56 15.35 -28.30
N GLU A 34 -18.30 16.09 -29.37
CA GLU A 34 -18.81 17.46 -29.58
C GLU A 34 -20.34 17.56 -29.58
N GLN A 35 -21.03 16.44 -29.81
CA GLN A 35 -22.49 16.35 -29.86
C GLN A 35 -23.07 15.92 -28.50
N GLY A 36 -22.22 15.69 -27.49
CA GLY A 36 -22.61 15.26 -26.15
C GLY A 36 -22.84 13.75 -26.01
N ASN A 37 -22.60 12.95 -27.05
CA ASN A 37 -22.73 11.50 -27.00
C ASN A 37 -21.52 10.87 -26.31
N GLN A 38 -21.73 9.76 -25.60
CA GLN A 38 -20.63 9.06 -24.95
C GLN A 38 -19.68 8.44 -25.98
N ILE A 39 -18.38 8.67 -25.79
CA ILE A 39 -17.34 8.05 -26.60
C ILE A 39 -17.17 6.61 -26.11
N SER A 40 -17.47 5.66 -27.00
CA SER A 40 -17.28 4.23 -26.75
C SER A 40 -16.20 3.65 -27.66
N ARG A 41 -15.54 2.59 -27.20
CA ARG A 41 -14.68 1.73 -28.03
C ARG A 41 -15.23 0.32 -28.07
N ILE A 42 -15.04 -0.38 -29.18
CA ILE A 42 -15.33 -1.81 -29.26
C ILE A 42 -14.12 -2.53 -28.66
N GLY A 43 -14.34 -3.24 -27.55
CA GLY A 43 -13.32 -4.04 -26.90
C GLY A 43 -12.93 -5.28 -27.71
N PRO A 44 -11.86 -5.99 -27.33
CA PRO A 44 -11.35 -7.16 -28.09
C PRO A 44 -12.36 -8.29 -28.29
N ARG A 45 -13.44 -8.32 -27.49
CA ARG A 45 -14.52 -9.33 -27.57
C ARG A 45 -15.83 -8.77 -28.16
N GLY A 46 -15.78 -7.63 -28.82
CA GLY A 46 -16.96 -6.99 -29.42
C GLY A 46 -17.85 -6.24 -28.43
N ASN A 47 -17.47 -6.16 -27.16
CA ASN A 47 -18.20 -5.43 -26.13
C ASN A 47 -17.97 -3.92 -26.25
N ILE A 48 -19.04 -3.13 -26.14
CA ILE A 48 -18.96 -1.67 -26.10
C ILE A 48 -18.41 -1.26 -24.73
N GLN A 49 -17.29 -0.56 -24.72
CA GLN A 49 -16.68 0.04 -23.53
C GLN A 49 -16.75 1.55 -23.64
N ASN A 50 -17.52 2.18 -22.75
CA ASN A 50 -17.55 3.64 -22.65
C ASN A 50 -16.23 4.13 -22.03
N ARG A 51 -15.64 5.17 -22.62
CA ARG A 51 -14.41 5.77 -22.09
C ARG A 51 -14.74 6.60 -20.85
N TYR A 52 -14.26 6.17 -19.69
CA TYR A 52 -14.27 6.95 -18.47
C TYR A 52 -12.97 7.77 -18.37
N ARG A 53 -13.03 9.00 -17.87
CA ARG A 53 -11.85 9.85 -17.66
C ARG A 53 -11.88 10.40 -16.25
N ILE A 54 -10.69 10.52 -15.65
CA ILE A 54 -10.47 11.15 -14.35
C ILE A 54 -9.30 12.11 -14.53
N VAL A 55 -9.47 13.34 -14.04
CA VAL A 55 -8.43 14.35 -13.95
C VAL A 55 -8.02 14.43 -12.50
N PHE A 56 -6.79 14.03 -12.21
CA PHE A 56 -6.25 14.06 -10.85
C PHE A 56 -5.68 15.43 -10.50
N ALA A 57 -5.82 15.83 -9.24
CA ALA A 57 -5.16 17.03 -8.71
C ALA A 57 -3.70 16.77 -8.32
N ASP A 58 -3.34 15.51 -8.14
CA ASP A 58 -2.11 15.09 -7.52
C ASP A 58 -1.30 14.22 -8.47
N TYR A 59 0.02 14.35 -8.38
CA TYR A 59 0.96 13.54 -9.13
C TYR A 59 2.01 12.96 -8.18
N GLY A 60 2.37 11.71 -8.42
CA GLY A 60 3.41 11.02 -7.66
C GLY A 60 4.38 10.31 -8.57
N GLU A 61 5.61 10.17 -8.11
CA GLU A 61 6.62 9.38 -8.80
C GLU A 61 6.56 7.91 -8.41
N PRO A 62 6.95 6.99 -9.33
CA PRO A 62 7.07 5.58 -8.99
C PRO A 62 8.03 5.34 -7.82
N LEU A 63 7.78 4.33 -6.98
CA LEU A 63 8.70 3.97 -5.88
C LEU A 63 10.13 3.66 -6.34
N ALA A 64 10.33 3.35 -7.62
CA ALA A 64 11.64 3.15 -8.21
C ALA A 64 12.52 4.41 -8.24
N THR A 65 11.94 5.61 -8.08
CA THR A 65 12.70 6.88 -8.05
C THR A 65 13.26 7.19 -6.66
N CYS A 66 12.87 6.44 -5.62
CA CYS A 66 13.45 6.59 -4.28
C CYS A 66 14.98 6.38 -4.33
N THR A 67 15.74 7.36 -3.86
CA THR A 67 17.22 7.36 -3.92
C THR A 67 17.88 6.69 -2.71
N SER A 68 17.10 6.33 -1.69
CA SER A 68 17.59 5.66 -0.49
C SER A 68 16.51 4.77 0.12
N VAL A 69 16.94 3.78 0.92
CA VAL A 69 16.01 2.97 1.70
C VAL A 69 15.25 3.84 2.70
N TYR A 70 15.92 4.84 3.29
CA TYR A 70 15.28 5.79 4.21
C TYR A 70 14.09 6.51 3.57
N GLN A 71 14.26 7.06 2.37
CA GLN A 71 13.17 7.72 1.63
C GLN A 71 12.04 6.75 1.32
N PHE A 72 12.37 5.56 0.81
CA PHE A 72 11.40 4.51 0.53
C PHE A 72 10.56 4.15 1.77
N LEU A 73 11.21 3.94 2.92
CA LEU A 73 10.52 3.59 4.16
C LEU A 73 9.62 4.72 4.67
N ARG A 74 9.98 5.99 4.47
CA ARG A 74 9.09 7.13 4.77
C ARG A 74 7.81 7.09 3.93
N VAL A 75 7.93 6.84 2.62
CA VAL A 75 6.77 6.67 1.73
C VAL A 75 5.89 5.51 2.19
N ILE A 76 6.49 4.36 2.53
CA ILE A 76 5.75 3.19 3.01
C ILE A 76 5.06 3.45 4.35
N HIS A 77 5.72 4.14 5.28
CA HIS A 77 5.13 4.52 6.56
C HIS A 77 3.83 5.31 6.33
N ASP A 78 3.88 6.28 5.43
CA ASP A 78 2.75 7.14 5.11
C ASP A 78 1.67 6.41 4.33
N ALA A 79 2.03 5.47 3.45
CA ALA A 79 1.06 4.62 2.77
C ALA A 79 0.25 3.77 3.77
N LEU A 80 0.90 3.24 4.81
CA LEU A 80 0.23 2.52 5.90
C LEU A 80 -0.68 3.47 6.70
N SER A 81 -0.21 4.67 7.03
CA SER A 81 -1.04 5.69 7.70
C SER A 81 -2.26 6.10 6.86
N ALA A 82 -2.08 6.29 5.55
CA ALA A 82 -3.16 6.64 4.63
C ALA A 82 -4.20 5.51 4.54
N GLN A 83 -3.77 4.24 4.48
CA GLN A 83 -4.68 3.09 4.54
C GLN A 83 -5.46 3.02 5.87
N MET A 84 -4.81 3.32 7.01
CA MET A 84 -5.49 3.38 8.31
C MET A 84 -6.54 4.48 8.35
N ASN A 85 -6.19 5.69 7.88
CA ASN A 85 -7.11 6.81 7.81
C ASN A 85 -8.27 6.54 6.83
N LEU A 86 -7.99 5.90 5.69
CA LEU A 86 -9.00 5.48 4.73
C LEU A 86 -10.03 4.52 5.34
N TRP A 87 -9.56 3.56 6.14
CA TRP A 87 -10.43 2.64 6.87
C TRP A 87 -11.20 3.35 7.99
N ASP A 88 -10.52 4.01 8.92
CA ASP A 88 -11.16 4.53 10.13
C ASP A 88 -12.06 5.75 9.84
N CYS A 89 -11.70 6.59 8.87
CA CYS A 89 -12.46 7.80 8.55
C CYS A 89 -13.58 7.54 7.52
N ARG A 90 -13.45 6.51 6.67
CA ARG A 90 -14.36 6.30 5.52
C ARG A 90 -14.86 4.87 5.33
N ALA A 91 -14.36 3.91 6.11
CA ALA A 91 -14.63 2.48 5.96
C ALA A 91 -14.31 1.93 4.57
N VAL A 92 -13.26 2.45 3.93
CA VAL A 92 -12.82 2.03 2.61
C VAL A 92 -11.59 1.12 2.71
N ILE A 93 -11.57 0.07 1.89
CA ILE A 93 -10.39 -0.79 1.65
C ILE A 93 -10.00 -0.72 0.18
N HIS A 94 -8.71 -0.68 -0.11
CA HIS A 94 -8.18 -0.43 -1.45
C HIS A 94 -8.19 -1.69 -2.33
N ARG A 95 -7.80 -2.84 -1.77
CA ARG A 95 -7.80 -4.17 -2.41
C ARG A 95 -6.86 -4.38 -3.60
N ASN A 96 -6.24 -3.33 -4.13
CA ASN A 96 -5.22 -3.39 -5.19
C ASN A 96 -3.90 -2.68 -4.82
N ILE A 97 -3.39 -2.90 -3.61
CA ILE A 97 -2.09 -2.33 -3.20
C ILE A 97 -0.94 -3.07 -3.91
N CYS A 98 -0.12 -2.33 -4.67
CA CYS A 98 1.07 -2.84 -5.36
C CYS A 98 2.13 -1.72 -5.52
N ASP A 99 3.23 -2.02 -6.23
CA ASP A 99 4.33 -1.06 -6.46
C ASP A 99 3.97 0.08 -7.43
N ASP A 100 2.92 -0.07 -8.23
CA ASP A 100 2.43 0.96 -9.14
C ASP A 100 1.35 1.85 -8.50
N THR A 101 0.62 1.35 -7.49
CA THR A 101 -0.47 2.10 -6.84
C THR A 101 0.00 2.95 -5.67
N ILE A 102 1.09 2.57 -5.00
CA ILE A 102 1.80 3.43 -4.04
C ILE A 102 2.86 4.24 -4.78
N ARG A 103 2.76 5.57 -4.70
CA ARG A 103 3.69 6.50 -5.34
C ARG A 103 4.35 7.38 -4.29
N MET A 104 5.53 7.90 -4.60
CA MET A 104 6.17 8.95 -3.82
C MET A 104 5.49 10.27 -4.14
N SER A 105 5.01 10.98 -3.13
CA SER A 105 4.44 12.31 -3.29
C SER A 105 5.52 13.27 -3.79
N VAL A 106 5.20 14.00 -4.86
CA VAL A 106 6.02 15.12 -5.32
C VAL A 106 5.25 16.39 -5.00
N ALA A 107 5.95 17.40 -4.46
CA ALA A 107 5.32 18.70 -4.25
C ALA A 107 4.72 19.17 -5.58
N ALA A 108 3.41 19.43 -5.60
CA ALA A 108 2.74 19.91 -6.80
C ALA A 108 3.44 21.19 -7.29
N SER A 109 3.81 21.23 -8.58
CA SER A 109 4.10 22.49 -9.25
C SER A 109 2.87 23.39 -9.07
N GLN A 110 3.12 24.63 -8.67
CA GLN A 110 2.10 25.60 -8.28
C GLN A 110 0.95 25.65 -9.30
N GLY A 111 -0.30 25.58 -8.84
CA GLY A 111 -1.44 25.82 -9.75
C GLY A 111 -2.82 25.47 -9.20
N HIS A 112 -2.93 24.48 -8.30
CA HIS A 112 -4.23 24.08 -7.76
C HIS A 112 -4.24 24.18 -6.23
N GLN A 113 -4.36 25.42 -5.73
CA GLN A 113 -4.81 25.68 -4.36
C GLN A 113 -6.31 25.33 -4.27
N ALA A 114 -6.63 24.05 -4.14
CA ALA A 114 -7.93 23.68 -3.61
C ALA A 114 -7.95 24.13 -2.14
N GLN A 115 -8.74 25.17 -1.86
CA GLN A 115 -9.03 25.70 -0.52
C GLN A 115 -9.84 24.70 0.32
N THR A 116 -9.36 23.48 0.50
CA THR A 116 -9.96 22.50 1.40
C THR A 116 -9.05 22.35 2.60
N GLN A 117 -9.55 22.79 3.76
CA GLN A 117 -8.86 22.71 5.03
C GLN A 117 -8.56 21.24 5.35
N TYR A 118 -7.30 20.97 5.65
CA TYR A 118 -6.88 19.76 6.34
C TYR A 118 -7.00 20.01 7.83
N GLU A 119 -7.75 19.16 8.53
CA GLU A 119 -7.83 19.17 9.99
C GLU A 119 -7.17 17.89 10.51
N SER A 120 -5.93 18.00 10.98
CA SER A 120 -5.16 16.87 11.53
C SER A 120 -5.89 16.14 12.68
N GLN A 121 -6.81 16.83 13.35
CA GLN A 121 -7.57 16.30 14.49
C GLN A 121 -8.53 15.17 14.10
N ASP A 122 -8.92 15.07 12.83
CA ASP A 122 -9.84 14.05 12.33
C ASP A 122 -9.15 12.72 11.95
N LEU A 123 -7.82 12.73 11.85
CA LEU A 123 -7.06 11.56 11.43
C LEU A 123 -6.66 10.68 12.59
N VAL A 124 -6.63 9.38 12.33
CA VAL A 124 -6.29 8.38 13.34
C VAL A 124 -4.81 8.04 13.37
N ALA A 125 -4.14 8.25 12.25
CA ALA A 125 -2.79 7.81 11.98
C ALA A 125 -1.94 9.01 11.54
N PRO A 126 -0.85 9.35 12.27
CA PRO A 126 0.01 10.46 11.88
C PRO A 126 0.91 10.06 10.73
N TYR A 127 1.33 11.06 9.95
CA TYR A 127 2.32 10.90 8.89
C TYR A 127 3.74 11.10 9.44
N ILE A 128 4.74 10.64 8.67
CA ILE A 128 6.11 10.53 9.15
C ILE A 128 6.74 11.89 9.46
N LYS A 129 6.43 12.93 8.67
CA LYS A 129 6.91 14.29 8.91
C LYS A 129 6.41 14.84 10.23
N GLU A 130 5.15 14.58 10.57
CA GLU A 130 4.59 14.94 11.87
C GLU A 130 5.35 14.21 12.98
N LEU A 131 5.59 12.90 12.86
CA LEU A 131 6.33 12.14 13.87
C LEU A 131 7.79 12.56 14.03
N LEU A 132 8.41 13.10 12.99
CA LEU A 132 9.82 13.52 12.98
C LEU A 132 10.05 14.99 13.36
N ASP A 133 8.98 15.72 13.73
CA ASP A 133 8.99 17.16 14.03
C ASP A 133 9.53 18.02 12.88
N GLU A 134 9.33 17.57 11.65
CA GLU A 134 9.73 18.33 10.47
C GLU A 134 8.70 19.43 10.22
N SER A 135 9.16 20.66 10.00
CA SER A 135 8.28 21.81 9.76
C SER A 135 7.47 21.58 8.49
N VAL A 136 6.19 21.25 8.64
CA VAL A 136 5.26 21.27 7.51
C VAL A 136 4.74 22.69 7.38
N SER A 137 5.01 23.35 6.25
CA SER A 137 4.38 24.63 5.93
C SER A 137 2.87 24.43 5.95
N SER A 138 2.16 25.25 6.74
CA SER A 138 0.72 25.17 7.01
C SER A 138 -0.18 25.24 5.78
N ASP A 139 0.37 25.59 4.63
CA ASP A 139 -0.40 26.04 3.47
C ASP A 139 -0.56 24.94 2.39
N ASP A 140 0.02 23.74 2.60
CA ASP A 140 -0.11 22.63 1.66
C ASP A 140 -0.29 21.28 2.36
N PRO A 141 -1.53 20.77 2.46
CA PRO A 141 -1.81 19.46 3.03
C PRO A 141 -1.17 18.30 2.25
N ASN A 142 -0.81 18.50 0.97
CA ASN A 142 -0.07 17.50 0.18
C ASN A 142 1.41 17.42 0.57
N LYS A 143 1.92 18.33 1.40
CA LYS A 143 3.28 18.23 1.98
C LYS A 143 3.35 17.33 3.20
N ILE A 144 2.20 16.94 3.77
CA ILE A 144 2.14 16.17 5.02
C ILE A 144 2.52 14.71 4.78
N ALA A 145 2.01 14.10 3.71
CA ALA A 145 2.30 12.72 3.34
C ALA A 145 3.42 12.64 2.29
N GLU A 146 4.37 11.73 2.50
CA GLU A 146 5.42 11.38 1.55
C GLU A 146 4.92 10.39 0.47
N CYS A 147 3.69 9.86 0.62
CA CYS A 147 3.09 8.92 -0.32
C CYS A 147 1.92 9.54 -1.09
N LEU A 148 1.54 8.87 -2.18
CA LEU A 148 0.28 9.07 -2.90
C LEU A 148 -0.25 7.69 -3.33
N ILE A 149 -1.42 7.30 -2.83
CA ILE A 149 -2.13 6.07 -3.21
C ILE A 149 -3.12 6.42 -4.34
N THR A 150 -3.13 5.59 -5.38
CA THR A 150 -3.90 5.74 -6.64
C THR A 150 -4.57 4.41 -7.01
N ASP A 151 -5.44 4.42 -8.02
CA ASP A 151 -6.11 3.22 -8.58
C ASP A 151 -7.16 2.60 -7.65
N PHE A 152 -8.23 3.36 -7.44
CA PHE A 152 -9.34 2.97 -6.56
C PHE A 152 -10.44 2.16 -7.28
N GLU A 153 -10.19 1.65 -8.48
CA GLU A 153 -11.18 0.88 -9.26
C GLU A 153 -11.67 -0.38 -8.54
N GLU A 154 -10.79 -1.03 -7.77
CA GLU A 154 -11.07 -2.29 -7.07
C GLU A 154 -11.47 -2.11 -5.59
N CYS A 155 -11.58 -0.86 -5.13
CA CYS A 155 -11.85 -0.57 -3.73
C CYS A 155 -13.28 -0.97 -3.31
N VAL A 156 -13.51 -1.05 -2.00
CA VAL A 156 -14.86 -1.30 -1.44
C VAL A 156 -15.14 -0.36 -0.28
N ILE A 157 -16.35 0.19 -0.26
CA ILE A 157 -16.90 0.96 0.85
C ILE A 157 -17.74 0.02 1.73
N LEU A 158 -17.19 -0.39 2.88
CA LEU A 158 -17.75 -1.46 3.72
C LEU A 158 -18.96 -1.05 4.59
N VAL A 159 -19.41 0.20 4.52
CA VAL A 159 -20.70 0.65 5.12
C VAL A 159 -21.89 0.46 4.20
N LYS A 160 -21.68 0.09 2.92
CA LYS A 160 -22.75 -0.16 1.96
C LYS A 160 -23.02 -1.67 1.89
N GLU A 161 -24.20 -2.10 2.35
CA GLU A 161 -24.55 -3.53 2.45
C GLU A 161 -24.38 -4.29 1.12
N ASP A 162 -24.72 -3.63 0.02
CA ASP A 162 -24.64 -4.19 -1.34
C ASP A 162 -23.18 -4.48 -1.79
N MET A 163 -22.18 -3.85 -1.16
CA MET A 163 -20.77 -4.03 -1.50
C MET A 163 -20.06 -5.11 -0.65
N TYR A 164 -20.78 -5.79 0.26
CA TYR A 164 -20.19 -6.87 1.06
C TYR A 164 -19.86 -8.12 0.26
N GLU A 165 -20.60 -8.40 -0.82
CA GLU A 165 -20.30 -9.53 -1.71
C GLU A 165 -19.09 -9.22 -2.60
N ASP A 166 -18.91 -7.95 -2.99
CA ASP A 166 -17.73 -7.53 -3.75
C ASP A 166 -16.44 -7.77 -2.96
N ALA A 167 -16.47 -7.60 -1.64
CA ALA A 167 -15.31 -7.90 -0.78
C ALA A 167 -14.89 -9.38 -0.80
N ARG A 168 -15.67 -10.29 -1.39
CA ARG A 168 -15.31 -11.73 -1.50
C ARG A 168 -14.57 -12.07 -2.77
N THR A 169 -14.64 -11.20 -3.79
CA THR A 169 -14.03 -11.47 -5.09
C THR A 169 -12.51 -11.39 -4.97
N ARG A 170 -11.80 -12.19 -5.75
CA ARG A 170 -10.34 -12.07 -5.86
C ARG A 170 -10.00 -10.84 -6.69
N THR A 171 -9.33 -9.88 -6.08
CA THR A 171 -8.90 -8.61 -6.68
C THR A 171 -7.47 -8.31 -6.29
N GLY A 172 -6.74 -7.63 -7.17
CA GLY A 172 -5.37 -7.23 -6.92
C GLY A 172 -4.35 -7.84 -7.89
N VAL A 173 -3.15 -7.28 -7.89
CA VAL A 173 -2.03 -7.79 -8.70
C VAL A 173 -1.48 -9.10 -8.09
N PRO A 174 -1.36 -10.21 -8.86
CA PRO A 174 -0.88 -11.52 -8.39
C PRO A 174 0.33 -11.48 -7.44
N GLY A 175 1.40 -10.79 -7.84
CA GLY A 175 2.64 -10.65 -7.06
C GLY A 175 2.50 -9.96 -5.70
N PHE A 176 1.37 -9.30 -5.44
CA PHE A 176 1.14 -8.48 -4.24
C PHE A 176 -0.07 -8.90 -3.43
N MET A 177 -1.03 -9.62 -4.00
CA MET A 177 -2.21 -10.08 -3.26
C MET A 177 -1.82 -10.79 -1.95
N ALA A 178 -2.54 -10.48 -0.89
CA ALA A 178 -2.49 -11.23 0.37
C ALA A 178 -2.80 -12.73 0.11
N ARG A 179 -2.19 -13.62 0.89
CA ARG A 179 -2.29 -15.08 0.65
C ARG A 179 -3.73 -15.62 0.72
N SER A 180 -4.54 -15.12 1.64
CA SER A 180 -5.95 -15.51 1.78
C SER A 180 -6.80 -15.02 0.60
N VAL A 181 -6.53 -13.81 0.11
CA VAL A 181 -7.14 -13.19 -1.08
C VAL A 181 -6.85 -14.01 -2.33
N ALA A 182 -5.56 -14.30 -2.53
CA ALA A 182 -5.06 -15.14 -3.59
C ALA A 182 -5.77 -16.50 -3.68
N GLN A 183 -6.05 -17.11 -2.52
CA GLN A 183 -6.72 -18.40 -2.43
C GLN A 183 -8.25 -18.30 -2.32
N THR A 184 -8.82 -17.09 -2.21
CA THR A 184 -10.25 -16.85 -1.91
C THR A 184 -10.78 -17.64 -0.72
N LYS A 185 -9.91 -17.94 0.25
CA LYS A 185 -10.24 -18.78 1.41
C LYS A 185 -9.40 -18.38 2.61
N LEU A 186 -9.95 -18.63 3.80
CA LEU A 186 -9.21 -18.47 5.05
C LEU A 186 -8.05 -19.45 5.11
N LEU A 187 -6.87 -18.97 5.51
CA LEU A 187 -5.68 -19.80 5.68
C LEU A 187 -5.81 -20.59 6.98
N THR A 188 -6.30 -21.82 6.86
CA THR A 188 -6.35 -22.75 8.00
C THR A 188 -5.08 -23.61 8.01
N SER A 189 -4.46 -23.72 9.18
CA SER A 189 -3.28 -24.57 9.40
C SER A 189 -3.64 -25.72 10.33
N ARG A 190 -3.20 -26.93 9.98
CA ARG A 190 -3.28 -28.11 10.88
C ARG A 190 -2.40 -27.97 12.12
N ARG A 191 -1.42 -27.06 12.11
CA ARG A 191 -0.57 -26.75 13.26
C ARG A 191 -1.07 -25.50 13.97
N PRO A 192 -0.99 -25.43 15.32
CA PRO A 192 -1.32 -24.22 16.06
C PRO A 192 -0.55 -23.02 15.49
N MET A 193 -1.28 -22.00 15.03
CA MET A 193 -0.68 -20.76 14.56
C MET A 193 -0.41 -19.87 15.77
N ILE A 194 0.85 -19.50 15.99
CA ILE A 194 1.19 -18.55 17.06
C ILE A 194 0.81 -17.16 16.57
N PHE A 195 -0.12 -16.52 17.25
CA PHE A 195 -0.45 -15.11 17.03
C PHE A 195 0.57 -14.25 17.79
N PRO A 196 1.45 -13.52 17.10
CA PRO A 196 2.47 -12.72 17.77
C PRO A 196 1.84 -11.48 18.42
N ALA A 197 2.51 -10.98 19.46
CA ALA A 197 2.15 -9.71 20.07
C ALA A 197 2.35 -8.55 19.07
N MET A 198 1.61 -7.46 19.30
CA MET A 198 1.85 -6.19 18.62
C MET A 198 3.32 -5.76 18.82
N PRO A 199 4.05 -5.36 17.76
CA PRO A 199 5.40 -4.83 17.89
C PRO A 199 5.46 -3.69 18.92
N GLN A 200 6.41 -3.78 19.83
CA GLN A 200 6.58 -2.79 20.88
C GLN A 200 7.50 -1.67 20.40
N LEU A 201 7.16 -0.44 20.78
CA LEU A 201 8.03 0.72 20.59
C LEU A 201 8.90 0.91 21.83
N PRO A 202 10.20 1.24 21.68
CA PRO A 202 11.06 1.56 22.82
C PRO A 202 10.50 2.71 23.67
N ASN A 203 10.78 2.68 24.97
CA ASN A 203 10.46 3.79 25.88
C ASN A 203 11.56 4.85 25.85
N THR A 204 11.69 5.55 24.71
CA THR A 204 12.61 6.69 24.55
C THR A 204 11.83 7.92 24.11
N SER A 205 12.38 9.12 24.35
CA SER A 205 11.77 10.39 23.97
C SER A 205 11.34 10.45 22.49
N THR A 206 12.14 9.85 21.60
CA THR A 206 11.85 9.75 20.16
C THR A 206 10.54 9.01 19.86
N PHE A 207 10.21 7.97 20.64
CA PHE A 207 8.97 7.20 20.46
C PHE A 207 7.82 7.71 21.33
N GLU A 208 8.07 8.60 22.28
CA GLU A 208 6.99 9.21 23.08
C GLU A 208 6.01 9.97 22.21
N LYS A 209 6.44 10.63 21.13
CA LYS A 209 5.50 11.32 20.22
C LYS A 209 4.54 10.36 19.52
N TYR A 210 5.05 9.25 18.99
CA TYR A 210 4.23 8.20 18.40
C TYR A 210 3.25 7.63 19.44
N LYS A 211 3.75 7.32 20.64
CA LYS A 211 2.93 6.82 21.75
C LYS A 211 1.93 7.85 22.24
N ALA A 212 2.26 9.13 22.22
CA ALA A 212 1.37 10.23 22.58
C ALA A 212 0.27 10.40 21.54
N TRP A 213 0.55 10.24 20.25
CA TRP A 213 -0.51 10.25 19.22
C TRP A 213 -1.48 9.09 19.43
N ASN A 214 -0.93 7.88 19.58
CA ASN A 214 -1.72 6.71 19.95
C ASN A 214 -2.43 6.95 21.29
N GLY A 215 -1.80 7.63 22.23
CA GLY A 215 -2.24 7.98 23.59
C GLY A 215 -3.40 8.97 23.64
N PHE A 216 -3.34 10.01 22.81
CA PHE A 216 -4.30 11.10 22.66
C PHE A 216 -5.59 10.60 22.00
N GLN A 217 -5.48 9.55 21.17
CA GLN A 217 -6.61 8.73 20.72
C GLN A 217 -6.69 7.36 21.42
N GLY A 218 -6.05 7.23 22.59
CA GLY A 218 -6.09 6.09 23.51
C GLY A 218 -4.83 5.22 23.54
N ALA A 219 -4.02 5.31 24.60
CA ALA A 219 -3.01 4.30 24.93
C ALA A 219 -3.66 2.90 25.00
N GLY A 220 -4.94 2.83 25.37
CA GLY A 220 -5.77 1.64 25.28
C GLY A 220 -6.15 1.14 23.87
N ARG A 221 -5.77 1.78 22.76
CA ARG A 221 -6.20 1.44 21.39
C ARG A 221 -5.70 0.06 20.95
N TYR A 222 -4.50 -0.32 21.37
CA TYR A 222 -3.88 -1.60 21.04
C TYR A 222 -3.35 -2.39 22.25
N ASP A 223 -3.46 -1.86 23.48
CA ASP A 223 -3.02 -2.56 24.69
C ASP A 223 -3.85 -3.82 25.01
N ARG A 224 -5.11 -3.89 24.53
CA ARG A 224 -5.98 -5.08 24.66
C ARG A 224 -5.64 -6.18 23.64
N PHE A 225 -4.76 -5.89 22.68
CA PHE A 225 -4.46 -6.80 21.57
C PHE A 225 -3.85 -8.11 22.07
N TYR A 226 -2.89 -8.04 23.01
CA TYR A 226 -2.20 -9.25 23.46
C TYR A 226 -3.10 -10.21 24.27
N PRO A 227 -3.87 -9.75 25.29
CA PRO A 227 -4.84 -10.62 25.95
C PRO A 227 -5.90 -11.21 25.00
N ALA A 228 -6.38 -10.43 24.03
CA ALA A 228 -7.33 -10.91 23.02
C ALA A 228 -6.71 -12.05 22.17
N THR A 229 -5.51 -11.84 21.61
CA THR A 229 -4.83 -12.88 20.82
C THR A 229 -4.58 -14.18 21.60
N GLN A 230 -4.26 -14.10 22.89
CA GLN A 230 -4.06 -15.29 23.73
C GLN A 230 -5.37 -16.06 23.99
N ARG A 231 -6.46 -15.37 24.32
CA ARG A 231 -7.77 -16.01 24.54
C ARG A 231 -8.26 -16.69 23.26
N MET A 232 -8.20 -15.98 22.14
CA MET A 232 -8.70 -16.53 20.89
C MET A 232 -7.82 -17.64 20.33
N PHE A 233 -6.50 -17.61 20.59
CA PHE A 233 -5.65 -18.75 20.30
C PHE A 233 -6.10 -20.00 21.08
N ALA A 234 -6.52 -19.85 22.34
CA ALA A 234 -7.09 -20.95 23.11
C ALA A 234 -8.42 -21.44 22.50
N GLU A 235 -9.29 -20.54 22.04
CA GLU A 235 -10.55 -20.89 21.34
C GLU A 235 -10.33 -21.59 19.99
N TYR A 236 -9.32 -21.15 19.23
CA TYR A 236 -8.91 -21.80 17.98
C TYR A 236 -8.44 -23.22 18.25
N ILE A 237 -7.62 -23.42 19.29
CA ILE A 237 -7.16 -24.76 19.69
C ILE A 237 -8.33 -25.62 20.19
N SER A 238 -9.30 -25.05 20.92
CA SER A 238 -10.47 -25.80 21.40
C SER A 238 -11.49 -26.13 20.32
N GLY A 239 -11.32 -25.61 19.09
CA GLY A 239 -12.20 -25.89 17.96
C GLY A 239 -13.59 -25.26 18.09
N THR A 240 -13.77 -24.32 19.02
CA THR A 240 -15.05 -23.61 19.23
C THR A 240 -15.21 -22.40 18.30
N TYR A 241 -14.23 -22.17 17.42
CA TYR A 241 -14.25 -21.08 16.46
C TYR A 241 -15.29 -21.29 15.35
N GLN A 242 -16.21 -20.33 15.20
CA GLN A 242 -17.15 -20.31 14.09
C GLN A 242 -16.49 -19.72 12.85
N SER A 243 -16.13 -20.59 11.90
CA SER A 243 -15.58 -20.20 10.61
C SER A 243 -16.49 -19.20 9.89
N THR A 244 -15.99 -18.00 9.63
CA THR A 244 -16.66 -17.04 8.76
C THR A 244 -16.30 -17.30 7.30
N GLN A 245 -17.15 -16.85 6.38
CA GLN A 245 -16.82 -16.84 4.95
C GLN A 245 -15.66 -15.89 4.70
N PHE A 246 -14.76 -16.26 3.78
CA PHE A 246 -13.66 -15.39 3.35
C PHE A 246 -14.18 -14.04 2.84
N ARG A 247 -13.53 -12.94 3.26
CA ARG A 247 -13.81 -11.56 2.83
C ARG A 247 -12.53 -10.75 2.90
N HIS A 248 -12.41 -9.73 2.04
CA HIS A 248 -11.35 -8.74 2.11
C HIS A 248 -11.45 -7.92 3.39
N HIS A 249 -10.28 -7.59 3.93
CA HIS A 249 -10.11 -6.89 5.18
C HIS A 249 -8.96 -5.89 5.08
N PRO A 250 -8.94 -4.86 5.93
CA PRO A 250 -7.82 -3.92 5.95
C PRO A 250 -6.47 -4.62 6.11
N PHE A 251 -6.36 -5.69 6.89
CA PHE A 251 -5.08 -6.41 7.03
C PHE A 251 -4.57 -7.06 5.73
N HIS A 252 -5.42 -7.29 4.73
CA HIS A 252 -4.97 -7.76 3.41
C HIS A 252 -4.25 -6.66 2.63
N ASP A 253 -4.66 -5.39 2.75
CA ASP A 253 -3.93 -4.26 2.17
C ASP A 253 -2.57 -4.09 2.87
N ALA A 254 -2.50 -4.35 4.18
CA ALA A 254 -1.24 -4.39 4.92
C ALA A 254 -0.31 -5.53 4.46
N GLU A 255 -0.84 -6.74 4.24
CA GLU A 255 -0.04 -7.86 3.67
C GLU A 255 0.43 -7.54 2.25
N SER A 256 -0.39 -6.89 1.44
CA SER A 256 0.00 -6.44 0.10
C SER A 256 1.11 -5.40 0.16
N THR A 257 1.03 -4.46 1.11
CA THR A 257 2.10 -3.49 1.41
C THR A 257 3.40 -4.20 1.84
N LEU A 258 3.33 -5.26 2.64
CA LEU A 258 4.51 -6.07 2.97
C LEU A 258 5.18 -6.64 1.71
N TRP A 259 4.40 -7.10 0.72
CA TRP A 259 4.96 -7.59 -0.55
C TRP A 259 5.61 -6.48 -1.37
N VAL A 260 5.06 -5.25 -1.35
CA VAL A 260 5.72 -4.06 -1.93
C VAL A 260 7.07 -3.80 -1.27
N ILE A 261 7.12 -3.78 0.07
CA ILE A 261 8.37 -3.60 0.84
C ILE A 261 9.38 -4.69 0.50
N SER A 262 8.93 -5.94 0.53
CA SER A 262 9.78 -7.11 0.30
C SER A 262 10.39 -7.07 -1.11
N ARG A 263 9.56 -6.80 -2.13
CA ARG A 263 10.00 -6.75 -3.53
C ARG A 263 10.97 -5.60 -3.77
N TRP A 264 10.67 -4.40 -3.28
CA TRP A 264 11.55 -3.24 -3.46
C TRP A 264 12.92 -3.49 -2.81
N LEU A 265 12.96 -3.95 -1.56
CA LEU A 265 14.22 -4.21 -0.84
C LEU A 265 15.04 -5.36 -1.42
N VAL A 266 14.40 -6.42 -1.92
CA VAL A 266 15.10 -7.54 -2.58
C VAL A 266 15.77 -7.09 -3.88
N HIS A 267 15.20 -6.11 -4.58
CA HIS A 267 15.75 -5.55 -5.82
C HIS A 267 16.69 -4.37 -5.62
N ALA A 268 16.71 -3.74 -4.44
CA ALA A 268 17.57 -2.61 -4.14
C ALA A 268 19.05 -2.99 -4.21
N ILE A 269 19.83 -2.19 -4.95
CA ILE A 269 21.29 -2.25 -5.00
C ILE A 269 21.80 -1.00 -4.27
N PRO A 270 22.60 -1.13 -3.20
CA PRO A 270 23.21 0.03 -2.55
C PRO A 270 24.05 0.83 -3.56
N LEU A 271 24.06 2.15 -3.39
CA LEU A 271 24.83 3.04 -4.26
C LEU A 271 26.31 2.62 -4.28
N ASN A 272 26.92 2.64 -5.46
CA ASN A 272 28.31 2.21 -5.69
C ASN A 272 28.60 0.73 -5.37
N SER A 273 27.57 -0.11 -5.19
CA SER A 273 27.73 -1.57 -5.09
C SER A 273 27.45 -2.24 -6.43
N GLN A 274 28.13 -3.37 -6.67
CA GLN A 274 27.77 -4.31 -7.73
C GLN A 274 26.77 -5.33 -7.18
N ASP A 275 25.97 -5.95 -8.03
CA ASP A 275 25.12 -7.07 -7.60
C ASP A 275 25.94 -8.37 -7.54
N ILE A 276 26.24 -8.81 -6.32
CA ILE A 276 27.14 -9.94 -6.04
C ILE A 276 26.37 -11.26 -5.83
N ARG A 277 25.03 -11.23 -5.75
CA ARG A 277 24.24 -12.39 -5.26
C ARG A 277 22.96 -12.72 -6.03
N SER A 278 22.69 -12.08 -7.15
CA SER A 278 21.51 -12.41 -7.98
C SER A 278 21.48 -13.87 -8.45
N ASP A 279 22.62 -14.53 -8.60
CA ASP A 279 22.64 -15.95 -8.99
C ASP A 279 22.44 -16.94 -7.84
N SER A 280 22.39 -16.48 -6.59
CA SER A 280 22.26 -17.38 -5.43
C SER A 280 20.92 -18.11 -5.40
N GLU A 281 20.92 -19.37 -4.97
CA GLU A 281 19.70 -20.18 -4.86
C GLU A 281 18.66 -19.54 -3.92
N ALA A 282 19.12 -18.90 -2.86
CA ALA A 282 18.24 -18.16 -1.95
C ALA A 282 17.54 -16.98 -2.66
N TYR A 283 18.27 -16.24 -3.50
CA TYR A 283 17.70 -15.13 -4.26
C TYR A 283 16.72 -15.61 -5.34
N LYS A 284 17.07 -16.68 -6.06
CA LYS A 284 16.16 -17.32 -7.03
C LYS A 284 14.87 -17.78 -6.36
N ARG A 285 14.98 -18.42 -5.19
CA ARG A 285 13.83 -18.88 -4.40
C ARG A 285 12.87 -17.73 -4.03
N ILE A 286 13.39 -16.58 -3.59
CA ILE A 286 12.52 -15.43 -3.26
C ILE A 286 11.93 -14.78 -4.53
N CYS A 287 12.67 -14.75 -5.65
CA CYS A 287 12.12 -14.29 -6.93
C CYS A 287 10.96 -15.18 -7.40
N VAL A 288 11.12 -16.50 -7.35
CA VAL A 288 10.05 -17.45 -7.68
C VAL A 288 8.81 -17.18 -6.81
N ALA A 289 8.99 -16.98 -5.50
CA ALA A 289 7.89 -16.67 -4.59
C ALA A 289 7.19 -15.33 -4.88
N MET A 290 7.90 -14.32 -5.39
CA MET A 290 7.34 -13.02 -5.74
C MET A 290 6.70 -12.97 -7.13
N TYR A 291 7.22 -13.74 -8.10
CA TYR A 291 6.91 -13.56 -9.52
C TYR A 291 6.27 -14.77 -10.21
N GLU A 292 6.57 -16.00 -9.77
CA GLU A 292 6.18 -17.22 -10.49
C GLU A 292 5.10 -18.03 -9.77
N THR A 293 5.15 -18.07 -8.44
CA THR A 293 4.17 -18.83 -7.66
C THR A 293 2.78 -18.31 -8.00
N SER A 294 1.94 -19.17 -8.59
CA SER A 294 0.50 -18.97 -8.58
C SER A 294 0.13 -18.65 -7.14
N ASP A 295 -0.61 -17.56 -6.95
CA ASP A 295 -0.77 -16.87 -5.66
C ASP A 295 -1.18 -17.78 -4.48
N GLU A 296 -1.69 -18.98 -4.77
CA GLU A 296 -2.12 -19.99 -3.81
C GLU A 296 -1.02 -20.63 -2.94
N THR A 297 0.28 -20.57 -3.29
CA THR A 297 1.33 -21.30 -2.54
C THR A 297 2.46 -20.44 -2.00
N ARG A 298 2.34 -19.11 -2.08
CA ARG A 298 3.42 -18.19 -1.66
C ARG A 298 3.76 -18.38 -0.17
N PRO A 299 4.99 -18.81 0.16
CA PRO A 299 5.40 -18.90 1.56
C PRO A 299 5.69 -17.51 2.13
N LEU A 300 5.40 -17.32 3.41
CA LEU A 300 6.04 -16.25 4.18
C LEU A 300 7.39 -16.72 4.70
N PHE A 301 8.29 -15.76 4.88
CA PHE A 301 9.66 -16.01 5.33
C PHE A 301 9.88 -15.35 6.69
N PRO A 302 9.32 -15.87 7.80
CA PRO A 302 9.44 -15.23 9.12
C PRO A 302 10.87 -15.30 9.72
N ALA A 303 11.75 -16.09 9.12
CA ALA A 303 13.12 -16.28 9.57
C ALA A 303 14.01 -15.12 9.09
N ILE A 304 14.60 -14.39 10.05
CA ILE A 304 15.55 -13.30 9.79
C ILE A 304 16.75 -13.79 8.96
N SER A 305 17.18 -15.04 9.18
CA SER A 305 18.29 -15.65 8.46
C SER A 305 18.01 -15.87 6.97
N ASP A 306 16.75 -16.03 6.56
CA ASP A 306 16.38 -16.08 5.15
C ASP A 306 16.48 -14.70 4.51
N TRP A 307 15.95 -13.66 5.16
CA TRP A 307 16.05 -12.28 4.67
C TRP A 307 17.48 -11.79 4.51
N ARG A 308 18.40 -12.16 5.41
CA ARG A 308 19.83 -11.87 5.26
C ARG A 308 20.47 -12.49 4.02
N LYS A 309 19.88 -13.56 3.48
CA LYS A 309 20.32 -14.21 2.23
C LYS A 309 19.65 -13.59 1.01
N PHE A 310 18.42 -13.10 1.15
CA PHE A 310 17.64 -12.51 0.06
C PHE A 310 18.10 -11.08 -0.28
N LEU A 311 18.35 -10.27 0.74
CA LEU A 311 18.77 -8.88 0.60
C LEU A 311 20.21 -8.77 0.10
N HIS A 312 20.50 -7.66 -0.57
CA HIS A 312 21.86 -7.33 -0.98
C HIS A 312 22.75 -7.17 0.27
N PRO A 313 23.96 -7.76 0.30
CA PRO A 313 24.82 -7.76 1.50
C PRO A 313 25.32 -6.36 1.92
N GLY A 314 25.28 -5.39 1.02
CA GLY A 314 25.60 -3.99 1.32
C GLY A 314 24.43 -3.18 1.91
N LEU A 315 23.23 -3.76 2.04
CA LEU A 315 22.13 -3.15 2.79
C LEU A 315 22.27 -3.45 4.29
N SER A 316 21.69 -2.59 5.13
CA SER A 316 21.69 -2.78 6.59
C SER A 316 21.10 -4.14 7.00
N PRO A 317 21.77 -4.95 7.84
CA PRO A 317 21.24 -6.24 8.30
C PRO A 317 19.97 -6.12 9.17
N GLU A 318 19.68 -4.95 9.70
CA GLU A 318 18.48 -4.60 10.46
C GLU A 318 17.22 -4.62 9.59
N LEU A 319 17.34 -4.36 8.28
CA LEU A 319 16.23 -4.52 7.34
C LEU A 319 15.73 -5.97 7.28
N ALA A 320 16.63 -6.94 7.43
CA ALA A 320 16.25 -8.35 7.53
C ALA A 320 15.51 -8.67 8.83
N VAL A 321 15.83 -7.95 9.92
CA VAL A 321 15.10 -8.06 11.20
C VAL A 321 13.70 -7.51 11.01
N MET A 322 13.56 -6.29 10.47
CA MET A 322 12.29 -5.65 10.19
C MET A 322 11.37 -6.55 9.34
N LEU A 323 11.85 -7.03 8.19
CA LEU A 323 11.09 -7.94 7.31
C LEU A 323 10.71 -9.25 8.00
N GLY A 324 11.63 -9.85 8.75
CA GLY A 324 11.35 -11.07 9.51
C GLY A 324 10.26 -10.87 10.56
N GLU A 325 10.23 -9.72 11.24
CA GLU A 325 9.17 -9.37 12.20
C GLU A 325 7.83 -9.12 11.52
N MET A 326 7.81 -8.42 10.38
CA MET A 326 6.59 -8.18 9.60
C MET A 326 5.98 -9.48 9.07
N HIS A 327 6.79 -10.35 8.45
CA HIS A 327 6.36 -11.66 7.96
C HIS A 327 5.84 -12.54 9.09
N ARG A 328 6.47 -12.48 10.26
CA ARG A 328 5.98 -13.20 11.45
C ARG A 328 4.64 -12.66 11.92
N TYR A 329 4.46 -11.34 11.94
CA TYR A 329 3.21 -10.72 12.33
C TYR A 329 2.05 -11.09 11.41
N LEU A 330 2.28 -11.06 10.10
CA LEU A 330 1.27 -11.40 9.11
C LEU A 330 1.12 -12.91 8.86
N GLN A 331 1.90 -13.75 9.54
CA GLN A 331 1.85 -15.19 9.32
C GLN A 331 0.48 -15.84 9.59
N PRO A 332 -0.17 -15.56 10.72
CA PRO A 332 -1.47 -16.13 11.04
C PRO A 332 -2.60 -15.59 10.14
N GLU A 333 -3.69 -16.33 10.04
CA GLU A 333 -4.93 -15.83 9.45
C GLU A 333 -5.67 -14.95 10.45
N TRP A 334 -5.52 -13.63 10.33
CA TRP A 334 -6.15 -12.67 11.24
C TRP A 334 -7.67 -12.59 11.10
N ALA A 335 -8.23 -13.02 9.97
CA ALA A 335 -9.69 -13.14 9.84
C ALA A 335 -10.27 -14.21 10.78
N LEU A 336 -9.45 -15.13 11.31
CA LEU A 336 -9.86 -16.03 12.39
C LEU A 336 -10.14 -15.28 13.70
N LEU A 337 -9.68 -14.04 13.85
CA LEU A 337 -9.75 -13.27 15.10
C LEU A 337 -10.72 -12.06 15.05
N ARG A 338 -11.59 -12.03 14.04
CA ARG A 338 -12.34 -10.85 13.55
C ARG A 338 -13.11 -10.01 14.60
N ASN A 339 -13.52 -10.58 15.74
CA ASN A 339 -14.42 -9.91 16.68
C ASN A 339 -13.71 -9.23 17.86
N GLU A 340 -12.45 -9.53 18.14
CA GLU A 340 -11.73 -8.92 19.28
C GLU A 340 -10.64 -7.94 18.87
N LEU A 341 -10.27 -7.92 17.58
CA LEU A 341 -9.19 -7.09 17.06
C LEU A 341 -9.73 -5.91 16.28
N ARG A 342 -9.06 -4.77 16.42
CA ARG A 342 -9.32 -3.63 15.55
C ARG A 342 -8.92 -3.97 14.10
N PRO A 343 -9.69 -3.61 13.08
CA PRO A 343 -9.39 -4.00 11.69
C PRO A 343 -8.06 -3.46 11.15
N ASP A 344 -7.59 -2.32 11.64
CA ASP A 344 -6.36 -1.61 11.25
C ASP A 344 -5.08 -2.10 11.97
N HIS A 345 -5.18 -3.17 12.76
CA HIS A 345 -4.08 -3.65 13.59
C HIS A 345 -2.81 -4.04 12.82
N ALA A 346 -2.98 -4.59 11.62
CA ALA A 346 -1.85 -5.02 10.80
C ALA A 346 -1.08 -3.83 10.25
N GLN A 347 -1.79 -2.80 9.79
CA GLN A 347 -1.17 -1.54 9.38
C GLN A 347 -0.36 -0.94 10.52
N GLU A 348 -0.94 -0.84 11.73
CA GLU A 348 -0.23 -0.33 12.91
C GLU A 348 1.02 -1.15 13.24
N ALA A 349 0.92 -2.49 13.19
CA ALA A 349 2.06 -3.36 13.46
C ALA A 349 3.20 -3.13 12.47
N LEU A 350 2.90 -3.08 11.16
CA LEU A 350 3.89 -2.80 10.13
C LEU A 350 4.45 -1.39 10.29
N ARG A 351 3.60 -0.39 10.58
CA ARG A 351 4.01 1.00 10.75
C ARG A 351 4.99 1.17 11.91
N ARG A 352 4.77 0.50 13.05
CA ARG A 352 5.73 0.49 14.17
C ARG A 352 7.08 -0.08 13.76
N LEU A 353 7.08 -1.17 12.99
CA LEU A 353 8.31 -1.82 12.52
C LEU A 353 9.08 -0.92 11.53
N VAL A 354 8.38 -0.30 10.59
CA VAL A 354 8.95 0.70 9.66
C VAL A 354 9.49 1.91 10.44
N PHE A 355 8.70 2.46 11.36
CA PHE A 355 9.08 3.64 12.13
C PHE A 355 10.33 3.41 12.97
N LYS A 356 10.44 2.24 13.65
CA LYS A 356 11.67 1.85 14.36
C LYS A 356 12.90 1.89 13.45
N GLU A 357 12.77 1.39 12.23
CA GLU A 357 13.88 1.38 11.27
C GLU A 357 14.22 2.78 10.75
N ILE A 358 13.21 3.63 10.49
CA ILE A 358 13.42 5.04 10.12
C ILE A 358 14.18 5.78 11.23
N ILE A 359 13.79 5.60 12.50
CA ILE A 359 14.46 6.23 13.64
C ILE A 359 15.90 5.72 13.76
N ARG A 360 16.12 4.41 13.64
CA ARG A 360 17.48 3.84 13.64
C ARG A 360 18.35 4.50 12.56
N MET A 361 17.87 4.57 11.32
CA MET A 361 18.61 5.17 10.21
C MET A 361 18.93 6.66 10.46
N LYS A 362 18.00 7.40 11.07
CA LYS A 362 18.21 8.80 11.46
C LYS A 362 19.28 8.94 12.56
N GLU A 363 19.27 8.05 13.54
CA GLU A 363 20.23 8.05 14.66
C GLU A 363 21.63 7.59 14.22
N THR A 364 21.73 6.63 13.30
CA THR A 364 23.02 6.13 12.80
C THR A 364 23.58 6.94 11.63
N GLY A 365 22.74 7.72 10.93
CA GLY A 365 23.09 8.38 9.68
C GLY A 365 23.21 7.43 8.47
N ASP A 366 22.90 6.14 8.65
CA ASP A 366 22.88 5.15 7.56
C ASP A 366 21.52 5.19 6.88
N PHE A 367 21.37 6.08 5.90
CA PHE A 367 20.17 6.13 5.06
C PHE A 367 20.12 5.05 3.99
N SER A 368 21.19 4.24 3.86
CA SER A 368 21.35 3.23 2.82
C SER A 368 20.97 3.75 1.42
N PRO A 369 21.79 4.64 0.83
CA PRO A 369 21.56 5.12 -0.54
C PRO A 369 21.50 3.95 -1.51
N VAL A 370 20.60 4.02 -2.50
CA VAL A 370 20.42 2.97 -3.50
C VAL A 370 20.71 3.53 -4.89
N SER A 371 21.18 2.67 -5.78
CA SER A 371 21.27 2.99 -7.21
C SER A 371 19.87 2.92 -7.84
N GLY A 372 19.63 3.67 -8.91
CA GLY A 372 18.42 3.52 -9.73
C GLY A 372 18.34 2.19 -10.49
N HIS A 373 19.39 1.35 -10.44
CA HIS A 373 19.40 0.02 -11.05
C HIS A 373 18.78 -1.01 -10.10
N LYS A 374 18.04 -1.96 -10.67
CA LYS A 374 17.42 -3.08 -9.95
C LYS A 374 18.20 -4.36 -10.20
N ARG A 375 18.29 -5.23 -9.17
CA ARG A 375 18.82 -6.59 -9.32
C ARG A 375 17.98 -7.37 -10.34
N PRO A 376 18.58 -8.16 -11.25
CA PRO A 376 17.86 -8.87 -12.30
C PRO A 376 16.96 -9.97 -11.71
N ILE A 377 15.82 -10.18 -12.35
CA ILE A 377 14.87 -11.24 -11.99
C ILE A 377 15.31 -12.53 -12.69
N HIS A 378 15.79 -13.51 -11.93
CA HIS A 378 16.09 -14.84 -12.44
C HIS A 378 14.88 -15.75 -12.27
N VAL A 379 13.90 -15.55 -13.14
CA VAL A 379 12.70 -16.38 -13.25
C VAL A 379 12.95 -17.37 -14.37
N GLY A 380 12.81 -18.66 -14.08
CA GLY A 380 12.94 -19.71 -15.08
C GLY A 380 11.78 -19.55 -16.06
N VAL A 381 12.07 -19.25 -17.33
CA VAL A 381 11.04 -19.18 -18.37
C VAL A 381 10.44 -20.58 -18.52
N VAL A 382 9.38 -20.88 -17.79
CA VAL A 382 8.40 -21.88 -18.21
C VAL A 382 7.49 -21.13 -19.18
N PRO A 383 7.51 -21.41 -20.50
CA PRO A 383 6.61 -20.75 -21.42
C PRO A 383 5.18 -21.13 -21.05
N ARG A 384 4.42 -20.22 -20.46
CA ARG A 384 2.97 -20.35 -20.40
C ARG A 384 2.42 -19.95 -21.75
N ALA A 385 1.93 -20.93 -22.51
CA ALA A 385 1.04 -20.67 -23.61
C ALA A 385 -0.20 -19.94 -23.07
N GLY A 386 -0.35 -18.66 -23.41
CA GLY A 386 -1.64 -17.97 -23.29
C GLY A 386 -1.71 -16.61 -22.58
N SER A 387 -0.65 -16.08 -21.95
CA SER A 387 -0.71 -14.72 -21.38
C SER A 387 -0.18 -13.69 -22.38
N GLN A 388 -1.04 -13.23 -23.30
CA GLN A 388 -0.81 -11.97 -24.00
C GLN A 388 -0.80 -10.83 -22.98
N GLY A 389 0.20 -9.96 -23.12
CA GLY A 389 0.55 -8.95 -22.14
C GLY A 389 -0.52 -7.89 -21.91
N PHE A 390 -0.72 -7.56 -20.64
CA PHE A 390 -1.21 -6.27 -20.20
C PHE A 390 0.00 -5.50 -19.64
N LEU A 391 0.81 -4.95 -20.55
CA LEU A 391 1.62 -3.76 -20.25
C LEU A 391 0.81 -2.59 -20.77
N GLY A 392 -0.12 -2.10 -19.96
CA GLY A 392 -0.94 -0.93 -20.25
C GLY A 392 -0.34 0.31 -19.62
N SER A 393 0.81 0.79 -20.11
CA SER A 393 1.23 2.16 -19.83
C SER A 393 0.51 3.09 -20.80
N ASN A 394 -0.71 3.51 -20.46
CA ASN A 394 -1.37 4.64 -21.13
C ASN A 394 -1.11 5.91 -20.33
N TYR A 395 0.14 6.36 -20.32
CA TYR A 395 0.46 7.73 -19.94
C TYR A 395 0.83 8.46 -21.23
N LEU A 396 0.03 9.46 -21.59
CA LEU A 396 0.37 10.37 -22.68
C LEU A 396 1.60 11.17 -22.23
N MET A 397 2.62 11.24 -23.09
CA MET A 397 3.78 12.09 -22.85
C MET A 397 3.33 13.56 -22.70
N PRO A 398 4.12 14.45 -22.06
CA PRO A 398 3.74 15.85 -21.87
C PRO A 398 3.26 16.56 -23.16
N ASP A 399 3.84 16.22 -24.31
CA ASP A 399 3.44 16.78 -25.61
C ASP A 399 2.07 16.27 -26.09
N GLU A 400 1.72 15.03 -25.75
CA GLU A 400 0.42 14.43 -26.05
C GLU A 400 -0.67 14.91 -25.08
N LEU A 401 -0.30 15.22 -23.83
CA LEU A 401 -1.17 15.90 -22.86
C LEU A 401 -1.50 17.32 -23.33
N MET A 402 -0.52 18.06 -23.84
CA MET A 402 -0.74 19.40 -24.41
C MET A 402 -1.62 19.37 -25.66
N HIS A 403 -1.48 18.35 -26.51
CA HIS A 403 -2.38 18.14 -27.64
C HIS A 403 -3.81 17.82 -27.19
N ALA A 404 -3.97 16.99 -26.15
CA ALA A 404 -5.28 16.66 -25.59
C ALA A 404 -5.97 17.86 -24.90
N ILE A 405 -5.21 18.72 -24.21
CA ILE A 405 -5.72 19.96 -23.62
C ILE A 405 -6.22 20.93 -24.72
N LYS A 406 -5.48 21.00 -25.84
CA LYS A 406 -5.84 21.85 -26.99
C LYS A 406 -7.07 21.35 -27.75
N GLU A 407 -7.25 20.03 -27.86
CA GLU A 407 -8.47 19.42 -28.43
C GLU A 407 -9.70 19.59 -27.54
N LEU A 408 -9.52 19.83 -26.24
CA LEU A 408 -10.61 20.04 -25.28
C LEU A 408 -11.06 21.51 -25.15
N GLY A 409 -10.46 22.44 -25.91
CA GLY A 409 -10.86 23.86 -25.93
C GLY A 409 -10.62 24.61 -24.60
N LEU A 410 -9.76 24.08 -23.73
CA LEU A 410 -9.39 24.71 -22.47
C LEU A 410 -8.21 25.67 -22.73
N ASP A 411 -8.46 26.97 -22.62
CA ASP A 411 -7.46 28.01 -22.82
C ASP A 411 -6.58 28.13 -21.55
N VAL A 412 -5.47 27.40 -21.53
CA VAL A 412 -4.45 27.52 -20.49
C VAL A 412 -3.38 28.47 -21.02
N THR A 413 -3.45 29.73 -20.62
CA THR A 413 -2.44 30.74 -20.96
C THR A 413 -1.07 30.33 -20.44
N SER A 414 -0.05 30.45 -21.27
CA SER A 414 1.33 29.97 -21.11
C SER A 414 2.14 30.53 -19.93
N ASP A 415 1.53 31.33 -19.06
CA ASP A 415 2.23 32.03 -17.96
C ASP A 415 2.12 31.29 -16.61
N ALA A 416 1.63 30.05 -16.60
CA ALA A 416 1.52 29.20 -15.41
C ALA A 416 2.06 27.77 -15.63
N LEU A 417 3.27 27.65 -16.20
CA LEU A 417 4.10 26.45 -16.13
C LEU A 417 5.48 26.78 -15.58
#